data_AF-A0A537LIN3-F1
#
_entry.id   AF-A0A537LIN3-F1
#
_cell.length_a   1.000
_cell.length_b   1.000
_cell.length_c   1.000
_cell.angle_alpha   90.00
_cell.angle_beta   90.00
_cell.angle_gamma   90.00
#
_symmetry.space_group_name_H-M   'P 1'
#
loop_
_entity.id
_entity.type
_entity.pdbx_description
1 polymer ?
#
loop_
_entity_poly.entity_id
_entity_poly.type
_entity_poly.pdbx_seq_one_letter_code
_entity_poly.pdbx_strand_id
1 'polypeptide(L)' 'DAFCGGFLAAVLAGWEMERATRFANAVGALCVTAVGGTAGVRSREETLRFMESGAIRSRA' A
#
# COMPACT_ATOMS: atom_id res chain seq x y z
N ASP A 1 1.47 11.08 1.84
CA ASP A 1 0.21 11.15 1.08
C ASP A 1 -0.23 9.77 0.57
N ALA A 2 0.64 9.04 -0.13
CA ALA A 2 0.37 7.74 -0.74
C ALA A 2 -0.20 6.70 0.25
N PHE A 3 0.37 6.59 1.46
CA PHE A 3 -0.19 5.75 2.52
C PHE A 3 -1.62 6.15 2.88
N CYS A 4 -1.87 7.43 3.18
CA CYS A 4 -3.20 7.91 3.55
C CYS A 4 -4.22 7.68 2.44
N GLY A 5 -3.83 7.95 1.18
CA GLY A 5 -4.68 7.68 0.01
C GLY A 5 -5.01 6.19 -0.13
N GLY A 6 -4.00 5.32 0.01
CA GLY A 6 -4.19 3.87 -0.02
C GLY A 6 -5.09 3.37 1.12
N PHE A 7 -4.93 3.90 2.33
CA PHE A 7 -5.73 3.54 3.49
C PHE A 7 -7.19 3.94 3.31
N LEU A 8 -7.46 5.19 2.94
CA LEU A 8 -8.82 5.69 2.69
C LEU A 8 -9.49 4.92 1.55
N ALA A 9 -8.77 4.65 0.46
CA ALA A 9 -9.30 3.86 -0.66
C ALA A 9 -9.71 2.43 -0.21
N ALA A 10 -8.92 1.79 0.63
CA ALA A 10 -9.23 0.45 1.14
C ALA A 10 -10.40 0.46 2.16
N VAL A 11 -10.48 1.46 3.04
CA VAL A 11 -11.59 1.62 3.98
C VAL A 11 -12.91 1.88 3.23
N LEU A 12 -12.90 2.76 2.23
CA LEU A 12 -14.06 3.01 1.38
C LEU A 12 -14.48 1.78 0.56
N ALA A 13 -13.56 0.86 0.29
CA ALA A 13 -13.83 -0.44 -0.33
C ALA A 13 -14.33 -1.51 0.66
N GLY A 14 -14.56 -1.15 1.94
CA GLY A 14 -15.10 -2.05 2.97
C GLY A 14 -14.12 -3.12 3.44
N TRP A 15 -12.81 -2.87 3.37
CA TRP A 15 -11.82 -3.85 3.83
C TRP A 15 -11.59 -3.77 5.34
N GLU A 16 -11.29 -4.93 5.92
CA GLU A 16 -10.81 -5.03 7.30
C GLU A 16 -9.55 -4.17 7.52
N MET A 17 -9.44 -3.59 8.72
CA MET A 17 -8.38 -2.62 9.06
C MET A 17 -6.97 -3.15 8.81
N GLU A 18 -6.73 -4.42 9.11
CA GLU A 18 -5.42 -5.04 8.88
C GLU A 18 -5.08 -5.07 7.39
N ARG A 19 -6.02 -5.49 6.53
CA ARG A 19 -5.83 -5.52 5.08
C ARG A 19 -5.68 -4.11 4.52
N ALA A 20 -6.48 -3.16 5.00
CA ALA A 20 -6.38 -1.76 4.60
C ALA A 20 -5.02 -1.16 4.95
N THR A 21 -4.49 -1.46 6.14
CA THR A 21 -3.18 -0.97 6.58
C THR A 21 -2.03 -1.60 5.79
N ARG A 22 -2.10 -2.91 5.52
CA ARG A 22 -1.11 -3.60 4.66
C ARG A 22 -1.11 -3.03 3.24
N PHE A 23 -2.28 -2.77 2.67
CA PHE A 23 -2.40 -2.15 1.35
C PHE A 23 -1.85 -0.72 1.34
N ALA A 24 -2.18 0.09 2.34
CA ALA A 24 -1.65 1.44 2.49
C ALA A 24 -0.11 1.45 2.58
N ASN A 25 0.48 0.50 3.31
CA ASN A 25 1.93 0.33 3.37
C ASN A 25 2.51 -0.04 2.00
N ALA A 26 1.86 -0.91 1.23
CA ALA A 26 2.28 -1.23 -0.13
C ALA A 26 2.25 -0.01 -1.06
N VAL A 27 1.18 0.79 -1.00
CA VAL A 27 1.08 2.05 -1.77
C VAL A 27 2.20 3.03 -1.39
N GLY A 28 2.45 3.20 -0.09
CA GLY A 28 3.52 4.06 0.41
C GLY A 28 4.91 3.59 0.01
N ALA A 29 5.17 2.28 0.08
CA ALA A 29 6.43 1.68 -0.33
C ALA A 29 6.68 1.85 -1.84
N LEU A 30 5.66 1.64 -2.67
CA LEU A 30 5.76 1.85 -4.11
C LEU A 30 6.02 3.32 -4.47
N CYS A 31 5.38 4.26 -3.77
CA CYS A 31 5.54 5.70 -3.99
C CYS A 31 7.00 6.16 -3.96
N VAL A 32 7.84 5.56 -3.12
CA VAL A 32 9.26 5.94 -2.95
C VAL A 32 10.21 5.20 -3.89
N THR A 33 9.71 4.38 -4.82
CA THR A 33 10.54 3.66 -5.80
C THR A 33 10.98 4.49 -7.00
N ALA A 34 10.42 5.70 -7.16
CA ALA A 34 10.78 6.65 -8.22
C ALA A 34 10.76 8.08 -7.68
N VAL A 35 11.55 8.97 -8.30
CA VAL A 35 11.59 10.39 -7.94
C VAL A 35 10.28 11.07 -8.35
N GLY A 36 9.58 11.66 -7.37
CA GLY A 36 8.32 12.40 -7.57
C GLY A 36 7.19 11.87 -6.69
N GLY A 37 6.30 12.76 -6.23
CA GLY A 37 5.28 12.43 -5.22
C GLY A 37 4.24 11.37 -5.62
N THR A 38 4.10 11.07 -6.91
CA THR A 38 3.19 10.02 -7.42
C THR A 38 3.83 9.10 -8.44
N ALA A 39 5.09 9.34 -8.82
CA ALA A 39 5.75 8.65 -9.92
C ALA A 39 5.90 7.14 -9.67
N GLY A 40 6.02 6.74 -8.41
CA GLY A 40 6.10 5.35 -8.00
C GLY A 40 4.74 4.67 -7.72
N VAL A 41 3.63 5.43 -7.68
CA VAL A 41 2.30 4.87 -7.41
C VAL A 41 1.85 3.99 -8.59
N ARG A 42 1.24 2.85 -8.28
CA ARG A 42 0.82 1.85 -9.27
C ARG A 42 -0.67 1.57 -9.21
N SER A 43 -1.17 0.76 -10.14
CA SER A 43 -2.56 0.30 -10.10
C SER A 43 -2.86 -0.49 -8.82
N ARG A 44 -4.14 -0.60 -8.47
CA ARG A 44 -4.58 -1.40 -7.32
C ARG A 44 -4.12 -2.86 -7.44
N GLU A 45 -4.18 -3.43 -8.64
CA GLU A 45 -3.81 -4.82 -8.89
C GLU A 45 -2.30 -5.06 -8.72
N GLU A 46 -1.46 -4.18 -9.27
CA GLU A 46 -0.01 -4.24 -9.08
C GLU A 46 0.39 -4.03 -7.62
N THR A 47 -0.31 -3.13 -6.93
CA THR A 47 -0.10 -2.88 -5.50
C THR A 47 -0.44 -4.11 -4.67
N LEU A 48 -1.54 -4.81 -4.99
CA LEU A 48 -1.92 -6.06 -4.33
C LEU A 48 -0.86 -7.15 -4.56
N ARG A 49 -0.38 -7.32 -5.80
CA ARG A 49 0.74 -8.24 -6.10
C ARG A 49 2.00 -7.88 -5.31
N PHE A 50 2.34 -6.59 -5.23
CA PHE A 50 3.49 -6.13 -4.46
C PHE A 50 3.30 -6.41 -2.96
N MET A 51 2.12 -6.14 -2.42
CA MET A 51 1.78 -6.42 -1.02
C MET A 51 1.96 -7.90 -0.66
N GLU A 52 1.61 -8.81 -1.56
CA GLU A 52 1.77 -10.26 -1.36
C GLU A 52 3.24 -10.73 -1.42
N SER A 53 4.12 -9.95 -2.05
CA SER A 53 5.56 -10.26 -2.13
C SER A 53 6.37 -9.86 -0.89
N GLY A 54 5.80 -9.04 -0.01
CA GLY A 54 6.50 -8.48 1.15
C GLY A 54 6.41 -9.39 2.39
N ALA A 55 7.56 -9.67 3.03
CA ALA A 55 7.57 -10.34 4.32
C ALA A 55 7.13 -9.38 5.44
N ILE A 56 6.21 -9.83 6.30
CA ILE A 56 5.87 -9.12 7.53
C ILE A 56 6.89 -9.47 8.59
N ARG A 57 7.62 -8.45 9.07
CA ARG A 57 8.58 -8.62 10.16
C ARG A 57 7.82 -8.77 11.47
N SER A 58 7.81 -9.96 12.07
CA SER A 58 7.40 -10.11 13.46
C SER A 58 8.54 -9.64 14.36
N ARG A 59 8.22 -8.84 15.40
CA ARG A 59 9.14 -8.66 16.51
C ARG A 59 9.08 -9.92 17.37
N ALA A 60 10.18 -10.67 17.42
CA ALA A 60 10.45 -11.60 18.51
C ALA A 60 10.93 -10.79 19.73
#